data_AF-A0A2W6E4Q4-F1
#
_entry.id   AF-A0A2W6E4Q4-F1
#
_cell.length_a   1.000
_cell.length_b   1.000
_cell.length_c   1.000
_cell.angle_alpha   90.00
_cell.angle_beta   90.00
_cell.angle_gamma   90.00
#
_symmetry.space_group_name_H-M   'P 1'
#
loop_
_entity.id
_entity.type
_entity.pdbx_description
1 polymer ?
#
loop_
_entity_poly.entity_id
_entity_poly.type
_entity_poly.pdbx_seq_one_letter_code
_entity_poly.pdbx_strand_id
1 'polypeptide(L)'
;MKNVRDRMDVISAYREVGSYRGAGVVCQTTPKTVKRIIDRHEGGGGPPARKERGHNYDTVRELVAERIGATLGRISGKRLLPAARAAGYAGSAHNFRRLVTKVRAAWRRGNHRGRRPGVWAPGDTLIIDWGVQGGLHVFCAVLAWSRARFVRFAADEKASTTLGLLAECFETLGGVPRTVLADRMGCVKAGVVAGVVVPTADYVRFATHYGFRPDFCEAADPESKGMVENLVGYAKRDLIVPEAPSVGELGAANTAAAAWCAEVNSVTHSEICAVPLERLATERDLLAALPSLRPQLGGAAVTRKVDKLSCVRFGSARYSVPKALIGTSVMLSVSHGQVRVLAPLLGDVLAEHTLVAPGETSIRDAHYANTRPDRPHRAPRAKTATEKEFLALGPVAEALLTGAAAAGVSRLGTELGDVLTLKAAHGTAALLTALERAVAFRRWRAAGIRSILAAAGAAPTPRPAGEALVLTLPTVPTRPLSDYAINPTTGEVIGEVTP
;
A
#
# COMPACT_ATOMS: atom_id res chain seq x y z
N MET A 1 7.13 56.14 30.76
CA MET A 1 6.61 57.36 30.11
C MET A 1 5.85 58.12 31.19
N LYS A 2 6.25 59.34 31.60
CA LYS A 2 5.59 60.06 32.71
C LYS A 2 4.12 60.32 32.38
N ASN A 3 3.23 60.05 33.34
CA ASN A 3 1.77 60.17 33.19
C ASN A 3 1.37 61.67 33.10
N VAL A 4 0.09 61.97 32.84
CA VAL A 4 -0.39 63.36 32.69
C VAL A 4 -0.20 64.17 33.97
N ARG A 5 -0.44 63.56 35.14
CA ARG A 5 -0.28 64.17 36.46
C ARG A 5 1.18 64.55 36.72
N ASP A 6 2.11 63.64 36.47
CA ASP A 6 3.55 63.87 36.62
C ASP A 6 4.07 65.02 35.74
N ARG A 7 3.40 65.30 34.61
CA ARG A 7 3.75 66.43 33.74
C ARG A 7 3.20 67.75 34.28
N MET A 8 1.98 67.75 34.81
CA MET A 8 1.39 68.93 35.45
C MET A 8 2.16 69.30 36.72
N ASP A 9 2.59 68.31 37.50
CA ASP A 9 3.43 68.51 38.68
C ASP A 9 4.77 69.16 38.33
N VAL A 10 5.40 68.71 37.23
CA VAL A 10 6.64 69.32 36.69
C VAL A 10 6.42 70.76 36.20
N ILE A 11 5.26 71.05 35.59
CA ILE A 11 4.91 72.40 35.14
C ILE A 11 4.69 73.33 36.34
N SER A 12 3.98 72.86 37.37
CA SER A 12 3.74 73.62 38.60
C SER A 12 5.05 73.91 39.31
N ALA A 13 5.90 72.89 39.52
CA ALA A 13 7.19 73.05 40.17
C ALA A 13 8.14 74.00 39.40
N TYR A 14 8.06 74.04 38.08
CA TYR A 14 8.83 75.02 37.29
C TYR A 14 8.31 76.45 37.48
N ARG A 15 6.99 76.66 37.55
CA ARG A 15 6.41 77.99 37.81
C ARG A 15 6.77 78.52 39.20
N GLU A 16 6.87 77.65 40.19
CA GLU A 16 7.24 78.03 41.57
C GLU A 16 8.74 78.31 41.72
N VAL A 17 9.60 77.43 41.17
CA VAL A 17 11.06 77.51 41.40
C VAL A 17 11.78 78.35 40.34
N GLY A 18 11.13 78.65 39.21
CA GLY A 18 11.64 79.52 38.14
C GLY A 18 12.85 78.99 37.35
N SER A 19 13.37 77.79 37.67
CA SER A 19 14.54 77.21 37.00
C SER A 19 14.36 75.72 36.66
N TYR A 20 14.89 75.30 35.51
CA TYR A 20 14.80 73.89 35.07
C TYR A 20 15.54 72.92 35.99
N ARG A 21 16.63 73.39 36.63
CA ARG A 21 17.40 72.57 37.59
C ARG A 21 16.64 72.43 38.91
N GLY A 22 16.08 73.52 39.43
CA GLY A 22 15.32 73.49 40.68
C GLY A 22 14.06 72.62 40.58
N ALA A 23 13.26 72.81 39.52
CA ALA A 23 12.10 71.94 39.26
C ALA A 23 12.48 70.47 38.99
N GLY A 24 13.68 70.24 38.44
CA GLY A 24 14.23 68.89 38.28
C GLY A 24 14.48 68.19 39.61
N VAL A 25 15.02 68.90 40.59
CA VAL A 25 15.24 68.37 41.94
C VAL A 25 13.90 68.08 42.63
N VAL A 26 12.95 69.03 42.60
CA VAL A 26 11.63 68.89 43.23
C VAL A 26 10.84 67.71 42.67
N CYS A 27 10.81 67.55 41.35
CA CYS A 27 10.06 66.47 40.70
C CYS A 27 10.90 65.23 40.40
N GLN A 28 12.08 65.09 41.05
CA GLN A 28 13.02 63.98 40.92
C GLN A 28 13.26 63.58 39.45
N THR A 29 13.57 64.56 38.61
CA THR A 29 13.75 64.36 37.17
C THR A 29 14.87 65.20 36.59
N THR A 30 15.32 64.87 35.38
CA THR A 30 16.45 65.57 34.78
C THR A 30 16.02 66.97 34.29
N PRO A 31 16.89 68.00 34.42
CA PRO A 31 16.59 69.35 33.93
C PRO A 31 16.26 69.39 32.43
N LYS A 32 16.86 68.49 31.63
CA LYS A 32 16.53 68.29 30.20
C LYS A 32 15.09 67.79 30.00
N THR A 33 14.57 66.98 30.92
CA THR A 33 13.20 66.49 30.88
C THR A 33 12.21 67.57 31.31
N VAL A 34 12.52 68.35 32.34
CA VAL A 34 11.73 69.53 32.72
C VAL A 34 11.63 70.49 31.54
N LYS A 35 12.77 70.92 30.99
CA LYS A 35 12.80 71.83 29.82
C LYS A 35 11.92 71.32 28.68
N ARG A 36 12.06 70.05 28.29
CA ARG A 36 11.23 69.43 27.25
C ARG A 36 9.72 69.38 27.58
N ILE A 37 9.35 69.27 28.86
CA ILE A 37 7.95 69.27 29.29
C ILE A 37 7.39 70.70 29.25
N ILE A 38 8.17 71.69 29.69
CA ILE A 38 7.80 73.11 29.64
C ILE A 38 7.71 73.61 28.19
N ASP A 39 8.75 73.41 27.39
CA ASP A 39 8.76 73.76 25.96
C ASP A 39 7.56 73.14 25.21
N ARG A 40 7.15 71.92 25.61
CA ARG A 40 5.97 71.25 25.06
C ARG A 40 4.66 71.86 25.55
N HIS A 41 4.59 72.27 26.82
CA HIS A 41 3.40 72.88 27.39
C HIS A 41 3.16 74.28 26.83
N GLU A 42 4.23 75.09 26.75
CA GLU A 42 4.20 76.43 26.15
C GLU A 42 3.93 76.36 24.63
N GLY A 43 4.41 75.31 23.96
CA GLY A 43 4.12 75.02 22.54
C GLY A 43 2.75 74.40 22.23
N GLY A 44 1.78 74.47 23.16
CA GLY A 44 0.40 74.00 22.91
C GLY A 44 0.15 72.50 23.13
N GLY A 45 1.04 71.79 23.84
CA GLY A 45 0.80 70.44 24.35
C GLY A 45 0.97 69.28 23.35
N GLY A 46 1.05 69.56 22.05
CA GLY A 46 1.24 68.56 21.01
C GLY A 46 2.68 67.99 20.98
N PRO A 47 2.90 66.71 20.63
CA PRO A 47 4.22 66.24 20.26
C PRO A 47 4.75 67.06 19.07
N PRO A 48 6.05 67.42 19.03
CA PRO A 48 6.60 68.19 17.92
C PRO A 48 6.34 67.46 16.61
N ALA A 49 5.93 68.20 15.58
CA ALA A 49 5.68 67.64 14.26
C ALA A 49 6.90 66.83 13.82
N ARG A 50 6.71 65.52 13.64
CA ARG A 50 7.78 64.63 13.21
C ARG A 50 8.18 65.04 11.81
N LYS A 51 9.35 65.68 11.65
CA LYS A 51 9.95 65.87 10.31
C LYS A 51 10.11 64.49 9.68
N GLU A 52 9.33 64.20 8.65
CA GLU A 52 9.52 62.99 7.84
C GLU A 52 10.89 63.09 7.18
N ARG A 53 11.80 62.21 7.59
CA ARG A 53 13.08 62.06 6.89
C ARG A 53 12.79 61.27 5.61
N GLY A 54 13.14 61.83 4.46
CA GLY A 54 13.06 61.14 3.17
C GLY A 54 13.75 59.77 3.26
N HIS A 55 13.12 58.76 2.68
CA HIS A 55 13.67 57.42 2.65
C HIS A 55 14.73 57.31 1.55
N ASN A 56 15.78 56.52 1.80
CA ASN A 56 16.85 56.29 0.83
C ASN A 56 16.42 55.58 -0.48
N TYR A 57 15.17 55.14 -0.55
CA TYR A 57 14.59 54.45 -1.69
C TYR A 57 13.55 55.31 -2.43
N ASP A 58 13.34 56.56 -2.03
CA ASP A 58 12.33 57.44 -2.64
C ASP A 58 12.67 57.72 -4.11
N THR A 59 13.96 57.83 -4.46
CA THR A 59 14.45 58.04 -5.83
C THR A 59 14.10 56.91 -6.80
N VAL A 60 13.86 55.69 -6.30
CA VAL A 60 13.56 54.50 -7.13
C VAL A 60 12.13 53.99 -6.96
N ARG A 61 11.29 54.72 -6.22
CA ARG A 61 9.92 54.33 -5.90
C ARG A 61 9.04 54.22 -7.16
N GLU A 62 9.17 55.17 -8.06
CA GLU A 62 8.40 55.22 -9.32
C GLU A 62 8.80 54.09 -10.26
N LEU A 63 10.11 53.88 -10.45
CA LEU A 63 10.64 52.75 -11.22
C LEU A 63 10.08 51.41 -10.71
N VAL A 64 10.04 51.22 -9.39
CA VAL A 64 9.48 50.00 -8.78
C VAL A 64 7.98 49.89 -9.07
N ALA A 65 7.22 50.98 -8.96
CA ALA A 65 5.78 50.99 -9.25
C ALA A 65 5.48 50.68 -10.72
N GLU A 66 6.20 51.30 -11.65
CA GLU A 66 6.09 51.07 -13.10
C GLU A 66 6.37 49.60 -13.44
N ARG A 67 7.48 49.05 -12.95
CA ARG A 67 7.87 47.65 -13.23
C ARG A 67 6.92 46.64 -12.57
N ILE A 68 6.35 46.96 -11.41
CA ILE A 68 5.29 46.16 -10.80
C ILE A 68 4.03 46.20 -11.67
N GLY A 69 3.63 47.38 -12.16
CA GLY A 69 2.48 47.53 -13.06
C GLY A 69 2.65 46.75 -14.36
N ALA A 70 3.78 46.95 -15.05
CA ALA A 70 4.11 46.29 -16.32
C ALA A 70 4.15 44.76 -16.21
N THR A 71 4.39 44.22 -15.01
CA THR A 71 4.44 42.76 -14.77
C THR A 71 3.23 42.23 -14.03
N LEU A 72 2.17 43.02 -13.89
CA LEU A 72 0.95 42.66 -13.16
C LEU A 72 1.26 42.15 -11.74
N GLY A 73 2.24 42.77 -11.07
CA GLY A 73 2.67 42.45 -9.71
C GLY A 73 3.50 41.18 -9.56
N ARG A 74 3.95 40.56 -10.66
CA ARG A 74 4.68 39.26 -10.64
C ARG A 74 6.19 39.40 -10.48
N ILE A 75 6.81 40.51 -10.91
CA ILE A 75 8.27 40.68 -10.83
C ILE A 75 8.78 40.58 -9.39
N SER A 76 9.91 39.91 -9.14
CA SER A 76 10.45 39.74 -7.79
C SER A 76 11.36 40.91 -7.37
N GLY A 77 11.42 41.23 -6.07
CA GLY A 77 12.33 42.26 -5.57
C GLY A 77 13.81 41.96 -5.83
N LYS A 78 14.18 40.67 -5.93
CA LYS A 78 15.52 40.24 -6.35
C LYS A 78 15.83 40.67 -7.79
N ARG A 79 14.88 40.50 -8.71
CA ARG A 79 15.04 40.89 -10.12
C ARG A 79 14.99 42.40 -10.34
N LEU A 80 14.28 43.14 -9.47
CA LEU A 80 14.23 44.60 -9.53
C LEU A 80 15.48 45.29 -8.99
N LEU A 81 16.23 44.64 -8.09
CA LEU A 81 17.35 45.28 -7.38
C LEU A 81 18.49 45.75 -8.30
N PRO A 82 18.93 45.00 -9.32
CA PRO A 82 19.93 45.48 -10.27
C PRO A 82 19.50 46.75 -11.01
N ALA A 83 18.25 46.80 -11.47
CA ALA A 83 17.70 47.98 -12.16
C ALA A 83 17.59 49.19 -11.22
N ALA A 84 17.21 48.96 -9.96
CA ALA A 84 17.18 50.03 -8.95
C ALA A 84 18.58 50.57 -8.63
N ARG A 85 19.60 49.70 -8.56
CA ARG A 85 21.00 50.13 -8.37
C ARG A 85 21.52 50.94 -9.55
N ALA A 86 21.21 50.52 -10.77
CA ALA A 86 21.54 51.26 -11.98
C ALA A 86 20.86 52.65 -12.00
N ALA A 87 19.68 52.78 -11.41
CA ALA A 87 18.97 54.04 -11.21
C ALA A 87 19.42 54.84 -9.96
N GLY A 88 20.55 54.49 -9.34
CA GLY A 88 21.16 55.25 -8.24
C GLY A 88 20.76 54.81 -6.83
N TYR A 89 20.11 53.66 -6.65
CA TYR A 89 19.83 53.13 -5.31
C TYR A 89 21.06 52.59 -4.60
N ALA A 90 21.53 53.29 -3.55
CA ALA A 90 22.69 52.90 -2.74
C ALA A 90 22.33 52.18 -1.42
N GLY A 91 21.06 51.87 -1.18
CA GLY A 91 20.60 51.25 0.08
C GLY A 91 20.74 49.72 0.14
N SER A 92 20.38 49.15 1.30
CA SER A 92 20.44 47.69 1.51
C SER A 92 19.34 46.93 0.76
N ALA A 93 19.66 45.71 0.30
CA ALA A 93 18.70 44.85 -0.38
C ALA A 93 17.45 44.53 0.47
N HIS A 94 17.61 44.47 1.80
CA HIS A 94 16.50 44.27 2.73
C HIS A 94 15.50 45.44 2.69
N ASN A 95 16.00 46.68 2.76
CA ASN A 95 15.14 47.86 2.73
C ASN A 95 14.43 48.01 1.36
N PHE A 96 15.15 47.70 0.27
CA PHE A 96 14.56 47.66 -1.07
C PHE A 96 13.42 46.64 -1.20
N ARG A 97 13.59 45.42 -0.67
CA ARG A 97 12.51 44.42 -0.69
C ARG A 97 11.29 44.87 0.11
N ARG A 98 11.49 45.58 1.24
CA ARG A 98 10.37 46.19 1.98
C ARG A 98 9.62 47.23 1.15
N LEU A 99 10.33 48.09 0.39
CA LEU A 99 9.71 49.00 -0.57
C LEU A 99 8.89 48.21 -1.61
N VAL A 100 9.49 47.21 -2.25
CA VAL A 100 8.81 46.38 -3.26
C VAL A 100 7.56 45.72 -2.69
N THR A 101 7.60 45.21 -1.46
CA THR A 101 6.43 44.65 -0.77
C THR A 101 5.35 45.71 -0.55
N LYS A 102 5.71 46.91 -0.08
CA LYS A 102 4.77 48.02 0.16
C LYS A 102 4.12 48.52 -1.12
N VAL A 103 4.90 48.73 -2.18
CA VAL A 103 4.39 49.18 -3.50
C VAL A 103 3.52 48.09 -4.12
N ARG A 104 3.92 46.82 -4.03
CA ARG A 104 3.10 45.70 -4.52
C ARG A 104 1.79 45.58 -3.76
N ALA A 105 1.79 45.76 -2.44
CA ALA A 105 0.57 45.77 -1.65
C ALA A 105 -0.36 46.92 -2.07
N ALA A 106 0.18 48.12 -2.30
CA ALA A 106 -0.59 49.25 -2.81
C ALA A 106 -1.17 48.98 -4.22
N TRP A 107 -0.35 48.45 -5.14
CA TRP A 107 -0.79 48.06 -6.47
C TRP A 107 -1.90 46.99 -6.41
N ARG A 108 -1.74 45.95 -5.60
CA ARG A 108 -2.79 44.93 -5.40
C ARG A 108 -4.09 45.51 -4.85
N ARG A 109 -4.05 46.55 -4.00
CA ARG A 109 -5.26 47.21 -3.53
C ARG A 109 -5.99 48.00 -4.63
N GLY A 110 -5.25 48.60 -5.56
CA GLY A 110 -5.85 49.32 -6.70
C GLY A 110 -6.22 48.42 -7.89
N ASN A 111 -5.62 47.23 -7.97
CA ASN A 111 -5.74 46.31 -9.10
C ASN A 111 -6.26 44.92 -8.69
N HIS A 112 -6.87 44.77 -7.51
CA HIS A 112 -7.61 43.54 -7.21
C HIS A 112 -8.87 43.52 -8.05
N ARG A 113 -9.16 42.37 -8.63
CA ARG A 113 -10.53 42.08 -9.08
C ARG A 113 -11.33 41.82 -7.81
N GLY A 114 -12.41 42.57 -7.58
CA GLY A 114 -13.39 42.22 -6.56
C GLY A 114 -13.87 40.78 -6.80
N ARG A 115 -14.16 40.05 -5.72
CA ARG A 115 -14.68 38.67 -5.80
C ARG A 115 -16.15 38.70 -5.41
N ARG A 116 -16.97 37.90 -6.08
CA ARG A 116 -18.36 37.70 -5.66
C ARG A 116 -18.41 36.37 -4.90
N PRO A 117 -19.23 36.20 -3.87
CA PRO A 117 -19.47 34.85 -3.36
C PRO A 117 -20.17 34.02 -4.44
N GLY A 118 -19.63 32.84 -4.75
CA GLY A 118 -20.32 31.88 -5.61
C GLY A 118 -21.65 31.46 -4.98
N VAL A 119 -22.74 31.61 -5.72
CA VAL A 119 -24.07 31.14 -5.31
C VAL A 119 -24.32 29.81 -5.98
N TRP A 120 -24.45 28.76 -5.17
CA TRP A 120 -24.59 27.38 -5.63
C TRP A 120 -26.01 26.91 -5.43
N ALA A 121 -26.58 26.24 -6.44
CA ALA A 121 -27.86 25.56 -6.29
C ALA A 121 -27.65 24.20 -5.59
N PRO A 122 -28.61 23.75 -4.77
CA PRO A 122 -28.55 22.41 -4.18
C PRO A 122 -28.57 21.33 -5.28
N GLY A 123 -27.76 20.30 -5.10
CA GLY A 123 -27.62 19.15 -6.00
C GLY A 123 -26.80 19.44 -7.26
N ASP A 124 -26.31 20.67 -7.43
CA ASP A 124 -25.74 21.12 -8.70
C ASP A 124 -24.25 20.78 -8.84
N THR A 125 -23.41 21.20 -7.89
CA THR A 125 -21.95 21.12 -8.04
C THR A 125 -21.27 20.40 -6.88
N LEU A 126 -20.49 19.38 -7.21
CA LEU A 126 -19.47 18.78 -6.34
C LEU A 126 -18.10 19.25 -6.79
N ILE A 127 -17.29 19.78 -5.87
CA ILE A 127 -15.93 20.24 -6.14
C ILE A 127 -14.95 19.20 -5.64
N ILE A 128 -13.99 18.80 -6.46
CA ILE A 128 -12.98 17.79 -6.12
C ILE A 128 -11.56 18.32 -6.31
N ASP A 129 -10.65 17.91 -5.42
CA ASP A 129 -9.23 18.23 -5.50
C ASP A 129 -8.36 17.16 -4.84
N TRP A 130 -7.08 17.19 -5.18
CA TRP A 130 -6.05 16.35 -4.57
C TRP A 130 -5.07 17.21 -3.78
N GLY A 131 -4.64 16.69 -2.64
CA GLY A 131 -3.49 17.21 -1.89
C GLY A 131 -2.49 16.11 -1.60
N VAL A 132 -1.24 16.49 -1.36
CA VAL A 132 -0.20 15.57 -0.87
C VAL A 132 0.22 15.96 0.53
N GLN A 133 0.30 15.00 1.47
CA GLN A 133 0.79 15.23 2.83
C GLN A 133 1.43 13.95 3.37
N GLY A 134 2.63 14.05 3.95
CA GLY A 134 3.30 12.90 4.57
C GLY A 134 3.63 11.75 3.63
N GLY A 135 3.70 11.98 2.31
CA GLY A 135 3.93 10.95 1.30
C GLY A 135 2.67 10.21 0.82
N LEU A 136 1.51 10.50 1.40
CA LEU A 136 0.21 10.02 0.94
C LEU A 136 -0.53 11.10 0.15
N HIS A 137 -1.39 10.63 -0.76
CA HIS A 137 -2.30 11.47 -1.52
C HIS A 137 -3.65 11.56 -0.79
N VAL A 138 -4.23 12.75 -0.72
CA VAL A 138 -5.48 13.05 -0.03
C VAL A 138 -6.49 13.53 -1.07
N PHE A 139 -7.51 12.73 -1.33
CA PHE A 139 -8.64 13.10 -2.17
C PHE A 139 -9.67 13.82 -1.31
N CYS A 140 -10.07 15.01 -1.77
CA CYS A 140 -11.08 15.83 -1.12
C CYS A 140 -12.22 16.11 -2.08
N ALA A 141 -13.46 15.96 -1.60
CA ALA A 141 -14.66 16.34 -2.32
C ALA A 141 -15.61 17.11 -1.39
N VAL A 142 -16.30 18.11 -1.94
CA VAL A 142 -17.27 18.92 -1.18
C VAL A 142 -18.46 19.33 -2.06
N LEU A 143 -19.68 19.10 -1.58
CA LEU A 143 -20.88 19.63 -2.21
C LEU A 143 -20.96 21.14 -1.94
N ALA A 144 -21.07 21.94 -3.00
CA ALA A 144 -20.90 23.39 -2.90
C ALA A 144 -22.02 24.09 -2.09
N TRP A 145 -23.22 23.51 -2.04
CA TRP A 145 -24.36 24.08 -1.31
C TRP A 145 -24.47 23.58 0.14
N SER A 146 -24.53 22.26 0.38
CA SER A 146 -24.60 21.72 1.75
C SER A 146 -23.28 21.80 2.51
N ARG A 147 -22.15 21.93 1.81
CA ARG A 147 -20.80 21.80 2.38
C ARG A 147 -20.54 20.43 2.99
N ALA A 148 -21.29 19.40 2.58
CA ALA A 148 -20.98 18.03 2.94
C ALA A 148 -19.62 17.63 2.35
N ARG A 149 -18.72 17.15 3.20
CA ARG A 149 -17.33 16.83 2.87
C ARG A 149 -17.12 15.34 2.78
N PHE A 150 -16.25 14.93 1.86
CA PHE A 150 -15.75 13.58 1.74
C PHE A 150 -14.24 13.63 1.57
N VAL A 151 -13.50 12.86 2.37
CA VAL A 151 -12.04 12.80 2.34
C VAL A 151 -11.56 11.36 2.44
N ARG A 152 -10.60 10.98 1.59
CA ARG A 152 -9.92 9.69 1.60
C ARG A 152 -8.45 9.82 1.26
N PHE A 153 -7.65 8.91 1.78
CA PHE A 153 -6.24 8.73 1.46
C PHE A 153 -6.07 7.71 0.33
N ALA A 154 -5.05 7.91 -0.49
CA ALA A 154 -4.63 7.01 -1.54
C ALA A 154 -3.10 6.94 -1.67
N ALA A 155 -2.63 5.84 -2.26
CA ALA A 155 -1.22 5.63 -2.58
C ALA A 155 -0.78 6.32 -3.89
N ASP A 156 -1.73 6.70 -4.76
CA ASP A 156 -1.46 7.42 -6.01
C ASP A 156 -2.66 8.28 -6.47
N GLU A 157 -2.40 9.20 -7.40
CA GLU A 157 -3.41 10.04 -8.07
C GLU A 157 -3.77 9.52 -9.46
N LYS A 158 -3.73 8.19 -9.69
CA LYS A 158 -4.08 7.65 -11.01
C LYS A 158 -5.56 7.86 -11.32
N ALA A 159 -5.91 7.80 -12.60
CA ALA A 159 -7.28 7.90 -13.08
C ALA A 159 -8.18 6.84 -12.40
N SER A 160 -7.77 5.58 -12.38
CA SER A 160 -8.52 4.49 -11.73
C SER A 160 -8.81 4.75 -10.26
N THR A 161 -7.82 5.29 -9.53
CA THR A 161 -7.93 5.61 -8.11
C THR A 161 -8.89 6.79 -7.90
N THR A 162 -8.74 7.84 -8.70
CA THR A 162 -9.62 9.03 -8.67
C THR A 162 -11.07 8.66 -8.96
N LEU A 163 -11.33 7.86 -10.00
CA LEU A 163 -12.69 7.42 -10.33
C LEU A 163 -13.27 6.49 -9.27
N GLY A 164 -12.43 5.65 -8.63
CA GLY A 164 -12.83 4.78 -7.53
C GLY A 164 -13.30 5.56 -6.30
N LEU A 165 -12.54 6.59 -5.93
CA LEU A 165 -12.89 7.46 -4.81
C LEU A 165 -14.09 8.35 -5.12
N LEU A 166 -14.26 8.77 -6.37
CA LEU A 166 -15.45 9.52 -6.78
C LEU A 166 -16.72 8.65 -6.73
N ALA A 167 -16.63 7.38 -7.12
CA ALA A 167 -17.73 6.42 -6.96
C ALA A 167 -18.11 6.22 -5.47
N GLU A 168 -17.12 6.00 -4.60
CA GLU A 168 -17.34 5.90 -3.14
C GLU A 168 -17.94 7.20 -2.57
N CYS A 169 -17.52 8.36 -3.08
CA CYS A 169 -18.06 9.65 -2.70
C CYS A 169 -19.56 9.74 -3.03
N PHE A 170 -19.97 9.40 -4.25
CA PHE A 170 -21.39 9.42 -4.63
C PHE A 170 -22.24 8.49 -3.78
N GLU A 171 -21.73 7.30 -3.45
CA GLU A 171 -22.41 6.35 -2.55
C GLU A 171 -22.55 6.92 -1.13
N THR A 172 -21.51 7.55 -0.61
CA THR A 172 -21.53 8.18 0.72
C THR A 172 -22.52 9.35 0.75
N LEU A 173 -22.57 10.13 -0.33
CA LEU A 173 -23.52 11.23 -0.49
C LEU A 173 -24.95 10.73 -0.70
N GLY A 174 -25.14 9.51 -1.21
CA GLY A 174 -26.46 8.92 -1.50
C GLY A 174 -27.03 9.34 -2.85
N GLY A 175 -26.20 9.81 -3.78
CA GLY A 175 -26.65 10.30 -5.09
C GLY A 175 -25.52 10.97 -5.88
N VAL A 176 -25.82 11.33 -7.12
CA VAL A 176 -24.87 11.96 -8.05
C VAL A 176 -25.24 13.43 -8.29
N PRO A 177 -24.31 14.38 -8.10
CA PRO A 177 -24.53 15.79 -8.42
C PRO A 177 -24.61 16.03 -9.93
N ARG A 178 -25.23 17.13 -10.36
CA ARG A 178 -25.33 17.48 -11.78
C ARG A 178 -23.96 17.71 -12.45
N THR A 179 -23.05 18.37 -11.74
CA THR A 179 -21.73 18.76 -12.21
C THR A 179 -20.66 18.33 -11.21
N VAL A 180 -19.56 17.77 -11.73
CA VAL A 180 -18.34 17.54 -10.94
C VAL A 180 -17.27 18.50 -11.45
N LEU A 181 -16.91 19.46 -10.60
CA LEU A 181 -15.91 20.47 -10.87
C LEU A 181 -14.55 20.01 -10.33
N ALA A 182 -13.64 19.67 -11.24
CA ALA A 182 -12.29 19.21 -10.91
C ALA A 182 -11.24 20.30 -11.21
N ASP A 183 -10.11 20.26 -10.51
CA ASP A 183 -8.92 20.97 -11.01
C ASP A 183 -8.42 20.34 -12.33
N ARG A 184 -7.53 21.04 -13.04
CA ARG A 184 -6.92 20.61 -14.32
C ARG A 184 -5.89 19.47 -14.13
N MET A 185 -6.20 18.50 -13.29
CA MET A 185 -5.35 17.36 -12.90
C MET A 185 -5.18 16.37 -14.05
N GLY A 186 -3.96 15.83 -14.20
CA GLY A 186 -3.59 14.99 -15.34
C GLY A 186 -4.33 13.65 -15.42
N CYS A 187 -4.92 13.18 -14.32
CA CYS A 187 -5.63 11.91 -14.29
C CYS A 187 -7.00 11.94 -14.98
N VAL A 188 -7.63 13.12 -15.08
CA VAL A 188 -8.94 13.30 -15.74
C VAL A 188 -8.90 14.26 -16.92
N LYS A 189 -7.77 14.95 -17.17
CA LYS A 189 -7.55 15.84 -18.31
C LYS A 189 -6.72 15.16 -19.40
N ALA A 190 -7.27 15.08 -20.61
CA ALA A 190 -6.53 14.67 -21.80
C ALA A 190 -5.80 15.83 -22.49
N GLY A 191 -6.37 17.04 -22.46
CA GLY A 191 -5.78 18.19 -23.14
C GLY A 191 -6.49 19.51 -22.82
N VAL A 192 -6.03 20.58 -23.47
CA VAL A 192 -6.67 21.91 -23.41
C VAL A 192 -6.70 22.48 -24.81
N VAL A 193 -7.88 22.90 -25.28
CA VAL A 193 -8.09 23.51 -26.60
C VAL A 193 -8.80 24.85 -26.40
N ALA A 194 -8.22 25.93 -26.91
CA ALA A 194 -8.77 27.29 -26.75
C ALA A 194 -9.09 27.68 -25.28
N GLY A 195 -8.33 27.16 -24.31
CA GLY A 195 -8.55 27.41 -22.88
C GLY A 195 -9.56 26.48 -22.21
N VAL A 196 -10.31 25.70 -22.99
CA VAL A 196 -11.29 24.70 -22.53
C VAL A 196 -10.60 23.36 -22.31
N VAL A 197 -10.89 22.71 -21.20
CA VAL A 197 -10.27 21.44 -20.80
C VAL A 197 -11.00 20.28 -21.47
N VAL A 198 -10.25 19.39 -22.11
CA VAL A 198 -10.78 18.16 -22.71
C VAL A 198 -10.57 17.00 -21.71
N PRO A 199 -11.65 16.35 -21.23
CA PRO A 199 -11.55 15.22 -20.32
C PRO A 199 -10.97 13.97 -21.00
N THR A 200 -10.43 13.04 -20.21
CA THR A 200 -10.01 11.72 -20.70
C THR A 200 -11.21 10.86 -21.09
N ALA A 201 -11.04 9.94 -22.04
CA ALA A 201 -12.11 9.04 -22.48
C ALA A 201 -12.71 8.21 -21.34
N ASP A 202 -11.87 7.76 -20.40
CA ASP A 202 -12.32 7.03 -19.22
C ASP A 202 -13.15 7.90 -18.28
N TYR A 203 -12.80 9.17 -18.12
CA TYR A 203 -13.59 10.08 -17.30
C TYR A 203 -14.93 10.42 -17.96
N VAL A 204 -14.97 10.59 -19.28
CA VAL A 204 -16.22 10.76 -20.04
C VAL A 204 -17.13 9.54 -19.88
N ARG A 205 -16.59 8.32 -20.05
CA ARG A 205 -17.35 7.08 -19.84
C ARG A 205 -17.91 6.98 -18.42
N PHE A 206 -17.10 7.32 -17.43
CA PHE A 206 -17.51 7.33 -16.02
C PHE A 206 -18.62 8.36 -15.78
N ALA A 207 -18.49 9.56 -16.34
CA ALA A 207 -19.49 10.61 -16.23
C ALA A 207 -20.81 10.24 -16.88
N THR A 208 -20.78 9.61 -18.06
CA THR A 208 -21.97 9.07 -18.72
C THR A 208 -22.65 7.98 -17.90
N HIS A 209 -21.88 7.09 -17.26
CA HIS A 209 -22.42 6.00 -16.44
C HIS A 209 -23.16 6.51 -15.19
N TYR A 210 -22.62 7.55 -14.53
CA TYR A 210 -23.24 8.14 -13.34
C TYR A 210 -24.22 9.29 -13.67
N GLY A 211 -24.22 9.80 -14.90
CA GLY A 211 -25.13 10.87 -15.33
C GLY A 211 -24.76 12.28 -14.89
N PHE A 212 -23.47 12.57 -14.66
CA PHE A 212 -23.00 13.92 -14.32
C PHE A 212 -22.25 14.59 -15.48
N ARG A 213 -22.16 15.92 -15.45
CA ARG A 213 -21.37 16.72 -16.38
C ARG A 213 -19.97 16.98 -15.81
N PRO A 214 -18.89 16.55 -16.49
CA PRO A 214 -17.53 16.96 -16.14
C PRO A 214 -17.35 18.46 -16.35
N ASP A 215 -16.77 19.15 -15.37
CA ASP A 215 -16.36 20.54 -15.49
C ASP A 215 -14.98 20.75 -14.86
N PHE A 216 -14.28 21.81 -15.28
CA PHE A 216 -12.92 22.07 -14.84
C PHE A 216 -12.72 23.53 -14.47
N CYS A 217 -12.03 23.75 -13.34
CA CYS A 217 -11.69 25.09 -12.89
C CYS A 217 -10.92 25.86 -13.97
N GLU A 218 -11.34 27.11 -14.21
CA GLU A 218 -10.59 28.03 -15.04
C GLU A 218 -9.30 28.48 -14.34
N ALA A 219 -8.31 28.88 -15.15
CA ALA A 219 -7.12 29.50 -14.62
C ALA A 219 -7.49 30.82 -13.92
N ALA A 220 -7.45 30.82 -12.58
CA ALA A 220 -7.90 31.89 -11.70
C ALA A 220 -9.41 31.96 -11.44
N ASP A 221 -10.05 30.82 -11.16
CA ASP A 221 -11.31 30.74 -10.39
C ASP A 221 -11.02 30.53 -8.88
N PRO A 222 -10.77 31.60 -8.10
CA PRO A 222 -10.46 31.47 -6.67
C PRO A 222 -11.68 31.13 -5.80
N GLU A 223 -12.90 31.21 -6.34
CA GLU A 223 -14.13 31.00 -5.56
C GLU A 223 -14.37 29.51 -5.34
N SER A 224 -14.43 28.75 -6.44
CA SER A 224 -14.54 27.28 -6.40
C SER A 224 -13.31 26.64 -5.78
N LYS A 225 -12.12 27.16 -6.16
CA LYS A 225 -10.84 26.66 -5.67
C LYS A 225 -10.65 26.93 -4.18
N GLY A 226 -11.11 28.08 -3.67
CA GLY A 226 -10.99 28.43 -2.26
C GLY A 226 -11.74 27.46 -1.33
N MET A 227 -12.88 26.92 -1.76
CA MET A 227 -13.64 25.96 -0.95
C MET A 227 -12.87 24.66 -0.73
N VAL A 228 -12.34 24.09 -1.81
CA VAL A 228 -11.63 22.81 -1.75
C VAL A 228 -10.21 22.97 -1.20
N GLU A 229 -9.51 24.09 -1.46
CA GLU A 229 -8.22 24.42 -0.84
C GLU A 229 -8.35 24.53 0.69
N ASN A 230 -9.43 25.16 1.18
CA ASN A 230 -9.71 25.25 2.62
C ASN A 230 -9.99 23.86 3.22
N LEU A 231 -10.72 23.01 2.49
CA LEU A 231 -10.98 21.62 2.92
C LEU A 231 -9.69 20.80 2.98
N VAL A 232 -8.89 20.81 1.92
CA VAL A 232 -7.58 20.13 1.90
C VAL A 232 -6.70 20.61 3.05
N GLY A 233 -6.64 21.91 3.29
CA GLY A 233 -5.91 22.47 4.41
C GLY A 233 -6.47 22.05 5.77
N TYR A 234 -7.79 21.95 5.92
CA TYR A 234 -8.43 21.54 7.16
C TYR A 234 -8.20 20.05 7.45
N ALA A 235 -8.46 19.19 6.47
CA ALA A 235 -8.18 17.76 6.52
C ALA A 235 -6.72 17.52 6.93
N LYS A 236 -5.76 18.21 6.31
CA LYS A 236 -4.34 18.07 6.64
C LYS A 236 -3.98 18.47 8.08
N ARG A 237 -4.68 19.44 8.67
CA ARG A 237 -4.41 19.89 10.05
C ARG A 237 -5.06 18.98 11.09
N ASP A 238 -6.22 18.43 10.77
CA ASP A 238 -7.10 17.78 11.73
C ASP A 238 -6.99 16.24 11.70
N LEU A 239 -6.79 15.65 10.51
CA LEU A 239 -6.67 14.21 10.33
C LEU A 239 -5.27 13.64 10.54
N ILE A 240 -4.24 14.47 10.39
CA ILE A 240 -2.86 13.97 10.29
C ILE A 240 -2.09 14.33 11.57
N VAL A 241 -1.92 13.31 12.41
CA VAL A 241 -0.99 13.29 13.54
C VAL A 241 0.45 13.25 12.97
N PRO A 242 1.48 13.83 13.64
CA PRO A 242 2.84 13.95 13.09
C PRO A 242 3.55 12.64 12.70
N GLU A 243 3.02 11.48 13.10
CA GLU A 243 3.48 10.16 12.67
C GLU A 243 2.73 9.78 11.39
N ALA A 244 3.33 10.07 10.24
CA ALA A 244 2.70 9.89 8.94
C ALA A 244 2.35 8.40 8.68
N PRO A 245 1.09 8.08 8.33
CA PRO A 245 0.72 6.71 8.00
C PRO A 245 1.47 6.24 6.76
N SER A 246 1.99 5.01 6.80
CA SER A 246 2.64 4.39 5.65
C SER A 246 1.61 3.81 4.67
N VAL A 247 2.01 3.48 3.43
CA VAL A 247 1.13 2.81 2.45
C VAL A 247 0.53 1.50 3.00
N GLY A 248 1.21 0.84 3.94
CA GLY A 248 0.73 -0.38 4.60
C GLY A 248 -0.48 -0.16 5.53
N GLU A 249 -0.78 1.09 5.91
CA GLU A 249 -1.84 1.46 6.85
C GLU A 249 -3.01 2.20 6.19
N LEU A 250 -3.06 2.21 4.85
CA LEU A 250 -4.05 2.96 4.08
C LEU A 250 -5.49 2.65 4.47
N GLY A 251 -5.78 1.39 4.81
CA GLY A 251 -7.10 0.97 5.29
C GLY A 251 -7.49 1.65 6.60
N ALA A 252 -6.59 1.63 7.60
CA ALA A 252 -6.81 2.28 8.89
C ALA A 252 -6.94 3.81 8.73
N ALA A 253 -6.09 4.42 7.89
CA ALA A 253 -6.16 5.84 7.59
C ALA A 253 -7.51 6.24 6.96
N ASN A 254 -8.05 5.41 6.06
CA ASN A 254 -9.37 5.65 5.46
C ASN A 254 -10.53 5.45 6.42
N THR A 255 -10.44 4.50 7.36
CA THR A 255 -11.42 4.37 8.46
C THR A 255 -11.44 5.63 9.33
N ALA A 256 -10.27 6.15 9.71
CA ALA A 256 -10.16 7.41 10.46
C ALA A 256 -10.70 8.60 9.66
N ALA A 257 -10.39 8.69 8.37
CA ALA A 257 -10.90 9.73 7.47
C ALA A 257 -12.43 9.70 7.37
N ALA A 258 -13.04 8.51 7.31
CA ALA A 258 -14.48 8.34 7.29
C ALA A 258 -15.14 8.80 8.61
N ALA A 259 -14.56 8.42 9.76
CA ALA A 259 -15.06 8.83 11.07
C ALA A 259 -14.99 10.37 11.24
N TRP A 260 -13.86 10.97 10.86
CA TRP A 260 -13.70 12.42 10.87
C TRP A 260 -14.69 13.14 9.95
N CYS A 261 -14.92 12.63 8.72
CA CYS A 261 -15.94 13.19 7.83
C CYS A 261 -17.32 13.17 8.47
N ALA A 262 -17.69 12.10 9.18
CA ALA A 262 -18.95 12.03 9.90
C ALA A 262 -19.03 13.10 11.01
N GLU A 263 -17.96 13.29 11.78
CA GLU A 263 -17.86 14.31 12.82
C GLU A 263 -18.00 15.73 12.24
N VAL A 264 -17.14 16.12 11.30
CA VAL A 264 -17.12 17.51 10.78
C VAL A 264 -18.37 17.87 9.97
N ASN A 265 -19.08 16.89 9.43
CA ASN A 265 -20.36 17.11 8.74
C ASN A 265 -21.54 17.16 9.72
N SER A 266 -21.38 16.69 10.97
CA SER A 266 -22.37 16.80 12.04
C SER A 266 -22.31 18.10 12.84
N VAL A 267 -21.23 18.88 12.68
CA VAL A 267 -21.02 20.16 13.35
C VAL A 267 -21.48 21.33 12.48
N THR A 268 -21.95 22.41 13.12
CA THR A 268 -22.34 23.64 12.42
C THR A 268 -21.16 24.23 11.63
N HIS A 269 -21.36 24.43 10.33
CA HIS A 269 -20.38 25.07 9.46
C HIS A 269 -20.53 26.59 9.52
N SER A 270 -19.43 27.32 9.72
CA SER A 270 -19.41 28.79 9.90
C SER A 270 -19.97 29.58 8.72
N GLU A 271 -19.58 29.28 7.48
CA GLU A 271 -20.04 30.01 6.29
C GLU A 271 -21.54 29.85 6.01
N ILE A 272 -22.09 28.64 6.17
CA ILE A 272 -23.49 28.35 5.87
C ILE A 272 -24.40 28.45 7.10
N CYS A 273 -23.84 28.64 8.30
CA CYS A 273 -24.52 28.68 9.58
C CYS A 273 -25.53 27.52 9.78
N ALA A 274 -25.16 26.32 9.31
CA ALA A 274 -26.00 25.13 9.36
C ALA A 274 -25.14 23.86 9.44
N VAL A 275 -25.74 22.76 9.85
CA VAL A 275 -25.08 21.44 9.87
C VAL A 275 -25.06 20.86 8.45
N PRO A 276 -23.89 20.54 7.88
CA PRO A 276 -23.79 20.01 6.53
C PRO A 276 -24.62 18.74 6.29
N LEU A 277 -24.69 17.84 7.28
CA LEU A 277 -25.45 16.58 7.16
C LEU A 277 -26.97 16.83 7.09
N GLU A 278 -27.48 17.80 7.83
CA GLU A 278 -28.90 18.19 7.77
C GLU A 278 -29.25 18.79 6.40
N ARG A 279 -28.36 19.64 5.86
CA ARG A 279 -28.52 20.16 4.49
C ARG A 279 -28.41 19.06 3.44
N LEU A 280 -27.47 18.14 3.61
CA LEU A 280 -27.31 17.00 2.71
C LEU A 280 -28.60 16.16 2.65
N ALA A 281 -29.28 15.97 3.78
CA ALA A 281 -30.55 15.24 3.81
C ALA A 281 -31.60 15.89 2.89
N THR A 282 -31.65 17.23 2.83
CA THR A 282 -32.52 17.96 1.88
C THR A 282 -31.97 17.93 0.45
N GLU A 283 -30.65 18.00 0.29
CA GLU A 283 -29.99 18.04 -1.02
C GLU A 283 -30.08 16.70 -1.76
N ARG A 284 -30.13 15.57 -1.03
CA ARG A 284 -30.19 14.21 -1.58
C ARG A 284 -31.35 14.00 -2.54
N ASP A 285 -32.51 14.59 -2.27
CA ASP A 285 -33.70 14.48 -3.13
C ASP A 285 -33.51 15.16 -4.50
N LEU A 286 -32.48 16.01 -4.62
CA LEU A 286 -32.14 16.73 -5.86
C LEU A 286 -30.94 16.10 -6.59
N LEU A 287 -30.29 15.10 -5.99
CA LEU A 287 -29.22 14.33 -6.62
C LEU A 287 -29.83 13.28 -7.57
N ALA A 288 -29.12 12.97 -8.64
CA ALA A 288 -29.49 11.84 -9.49
C ALA A 288 -29.27 10.52 -8.76
N ALA A 289 -30.11 9.52 -9.05
CA ALA A 289 -29.99 8.19 -8.46
C ALA A 289 -28.67 7.52 -8.86
N LEU A 290 -28.12 6.73 -7.94
CA LEU A 290 -26.95 5.91 -8.22
C LEU A 290 -27.32 4.79 -9.21
N PRO A 291 -26.44 4.46 -10.18
CA PRO A 291 -26.63 3.29 -11.04
C PRO A 291 -26.60 2.00 -10.21
N SER A 292 -27.31 0.97 -10.67
CA SER A 292 -27.42 -0.32 -9.97
C SER A 292 -26.10 -1.08 -9.87
N LEU A 293 -25.15 -0.81 -10.77
CA LEU A 293 -23.82 -1.40 -10.78
C LEU A 293 -22.77 -0.30 -10.89
N ARG A 294 -21.65 -0.46 -10.17
CA ARG A 294 -20.47 0.37 -10.39
C ARG A 294 -19.93 0.13 -11.81
N PRO A 295 -19.46 1.18 -12.50
CA PRO A 295 -18.76 1.00 -13.77
C PRO A 295 -17.44 0.25 -13.51
N GLN A 296 -16.95 -0.47 -14.51
CA GLN A 296 -15.61 -1.06 -14.43
C GLN A 296 -14.56 0.05 -14.43
N LEU A 297 -13.82 0.16 -13.31
CA LEU A 297 -12.77 1.14 -13.08
C LEU A 297 -11.41 0.48 -13.18
N GLY A 298 -10.53 1.01 -14.04
CA GLY A 298 -9.21 0.44 -14.27
C GLY A 298 -8.97 0.07 -15.74
N GLY A 299 -7.77 -0.42 -16.02
CA GLY A 299 -7.37 -0.80 -17.38
C GLY A 299 -8.35 -1.80 -18.00
N ALA A 300 -8.48 -1.76 -19.33
CA ALA A 300 -9.37 -2.61 -20.10
C ALA A 300 -9.29 -4.07 -19.61
N ALA A 301 -10.46 -4.69 -19.41
CA ALA A 301 -10.53 -6.09 -19.03
C ALA A 301 -9.69 -6.93 -20.00
N VAL A 302 -8.77 -7.73 -19.46
CA VAL A 302 -7.79 -8.44 -20.26
C VAL A 302 -8.31 -9.84 -20.52
N THR A 303 -8.58 -10.18 -21.77
CA THR A 303 -8.96 -11.55 -22.13
C THR A 303 -7.77 -12.48 -22.05
N ARG A 304 -7.94 -13.61 -21.37
CA ARG A 304 -6.94 -14.69 -21.25
C ARG A 304 -7.60 -16.04 -21.47
N LYS A 305 -6.88 -16.93 -22.15
CA LYS A 305 -7.26 -18.33 -22.26
C LYS A 305 -6.79 -19.08 -21.01
N VAL A 306 -7.67 -19.91 -20.46
CA VAL A 306 -7.34 -20.76 -19.31
C VAL A 306 -6.41 -21.88 -19.78
N ASP A 307 -5.29 -22.05 -19.08
CA ASP A 307 -4.28 -23.06 -19.40
C ASP A 307 -4.66 -24.46 -18.85
N LYS A 308 -3.84 -25.47 -19.18
CA LYS A 308 -4.05 -26.86 -18.73
C LYS A 308 -3.90 -27.05 -17.21
N LEU A 309 -3.34 -26.06 -16.50
CA LEU A 309 -3.22 -26.07 -15.05
C LEU A 309 -4.46 -25.46 -14.39
N SER A 310 -5.51 -25.18 -15.16
CA SER A 310 -6.70 -24.46 -14.70
C SER A 310 -6.35 -23.07 -14.17
N CYS A 311 -5.42 -22.38 -14.83
CA CYS A 311 -4.94 -21.07 -14.39
C CYS A 311 -4.99 -20.04 -15.53
N VAL A 312 -5.02 -18.76 -15.11
CA VAL A 312 -4.83 -17.60 -15.96
C VAL A 312 -3.66 -16.76 -15.47
N ARG A 313 -3.01 -16.02 -16.38
CA ARG A 313 -1.85 -15.16 -16.07
C ARG A 313 -2.21 -13.69 -16.16
N PHE A 314 -1.89 -12.96 -15.10
CA PHE A 314 -2.00 -11.50 -15.03
C PHE A 314 -0.83 -10.94 -14.22
N GLY A 315 -0.21 -9.85 -14.69
CA GLY A 315 0.90 -9.20 -13.98
C GLY A 315 2.08 -10.14 -13.66
N SER A 316 2.36 -11.12 -14.54
CA SER A 316 3.34 -12.19 -14.32
C SER A 316 3.07 -13.15 -13.15
N ALA A 317 1.90 -13.04 -12.50
CA ALA A 317 1.40 -13.98 -11.51
C ALA A 317 0.40 -14.98 -12.13
N ARG A 318 0.11 -16.08 -11.41
CA ARG A 318 -0.90 -17.09 -11.77
C ARG A 318 -2.08 -17.09 -10.81
N TYR A 319 -3.28 -17.24 -11.36
CA TYR A 319 -4.54 -17.31 -10.62
C TYR A 319 -5.32 -18.53 -11.08
N SER A 320 -5.71 -19.41 -10.15
CA SER A 320 -6.52 -20.59 -10.47
C SER A 320 -7.95 -20.22 -10.87
N VAL A 321 -8.60 -21.03 -11.69
CA VAL A 321 -10.02 -20.91 -12.04
C VAL A 321 -10.65 -22.30 -12.02
N PRO A 322 -11.98 -22.45 -11.91
CA PRO A 322 -12.65 -23.75 -11.94
C PRO A 322 -12.23 -24.61 -13.15
N LYS A 323 -11.92 -25.90 -12.91
CA LYS A 323 -11.43 -26.86 -13.92
C LYS A 323 -12.29 -26.95 -15.19
N ALA A 324 -13.59 -26.72 -15.08
CA ALA A 324 -14.51 -26.72 -16.22
C ALA A 324 -14.17 -25.65 -17.28
N LEU A 325 -13.40 -24.62 -16.92
CA LEU A 325 -13.03 -23.52 -17.79
C LEU A 325 -11.73 -23.77 -18.57
N ILE A 326 -11.06 -24.92 -18.39
CA ILE A 326 -9.81 -25.21 -19.11
C ILE A 326 -10.05 -25.10 -20.63
N GLY A 327 -9.24 -24.28 -21.30
CA GLY A 327 -9.33 -24.05 -22.74
C GLY A 327 -10.33 -22.98 -23.17
N THR A 328 -11.17 -22.45 -22.26
CA THR A 328 -12.05 -21.31 -22.57
C THR A 328 -11.31 -19.98 -22.42
N SER A 329 -11.84 -18.93 -23.04
CA SER A 329 -11.40 -17.55 -22.79
C SER A 329 -12.21 -16.95 -21.65
N VAL A 330 -11.55 -16.18 -20.78
CA VAL A 330 -12.16 -15.44 -19.66
C VAL A 330 -11.64 -14.01 -19.66
N MET A 331 -12.41 -13.08 -19.09
CA MET A 331 -11.98 -11.69 -18.92
C MET A 331 -11.40 -11.49 -17.52
N LEU A 332 -10.28 -10.77 -17.44
CA LEU A 332 -9.66 -10.41 -16.16
C LEU A 332 -9.87 -8.93 -15.89
N SER A 333 -10.45 -8.60 -14.75
CA SER A 333 -10.58 -7.23 -14.25
C SER A 333 -9.84 -7.11 -12.93
N VAL A 334 -9.16 -5.98 -12.71
CA VAL A 334 -8.43 -5.71 -11.47
C VAL A 334 -8.95 -4.43 -10.85
N SER A 335 -9.39 -4.54 -9.60
CA SER A 335 -9.93 -3.43 -8.83
C SER A 335 -9.63 -3.64 -7.35
N HIS A 336 -9.26 -2.58 -6.63
CA HIS A 336 -9.06 -2.61 -5.17
C HIS A 336 -8.13 -3.73 -4.67
N GLY A 337 -7.05 -4.03 -5.40
CA GLY A 337 -6.12 -5.09 -5.02
C GLY A 337 -6.67 -6.51 -5.19
N GLN A 338 -7.75 -6.69 -5.93
CA GLN A 338 -8.31 -7.99 -6.29
C GLN A 338 -8.34 -8.21 -7.80
N VAL A 339 -8.09 -9.45 -8.21
CA VAL A 339 -8.27 -9.96 -9.57
C VAL A 339 -9.59 -10.71 -9.63
N ARG A 340 -10.50 -10.24 -10.47
CA ARG A 340 -11.77 -10.91 -10.79
C ARG A 340 -11.66 -11.57 -12.16
N VAL A 341 -12.04 -12.84 -12.21
CA VAL A 341 -12.17 -13.61 -13.44
C VAL A 341 -13.64 -13.64 -13.83
N LEU A 342 -13.97 -13.12 -14.99
CA LEU A 342 -15.33 -12.92 -15.47
C LEU A 342 -15.63 -13.74 -16.72
N ALA A 343 -16.88 -14.16 -16.88
CA ALA A 343 -17.37 -14.75 -18.12
C ALA A 343 -17.36 -13.69 -19.25
N PRO A 344 -16.87 -14.02 -20.47
CA PRO A 344 -16.72 -13.03 -21.55
C PRO A 344 -18.00 -12.32 -22.02
N LEU A 345 -19.16 -12.99 -21.97
CA LEU A 345 -20.43 -12.41 -22.42
C LEU A 345 -21.30 -11.86 -21.28
N LEU A 346 -21.54 -12.66 -20.24
CA LEU A 346 -22.47 -12.28 -19.17
C LEU A 346 -21.81 -11.42 -18.07
N GLY A 347 -20.49 -11.43 -17.97
CA GLY A 347 -19.78 -10.71 -16.90
C GLY A 347 -19.88 -11.38 -15.53
N ASP A 348 -20.45 -12.59 -15.44
CA ASP A 348 -20.54 -13.35 -14.19
C ASP A 348 -19.16 -13.60 -13.58
N VAL A 349 -19.06 -13.49 -12.26
CA VAL A 349 -17.82 -13.73 -11.53
C VAL A 349 -17.58 -15.23 -11.42
N LEU A 350 -16.56 -15.71 -12.12
CA LEU A 350 -16.15 -17.12 -12.16
C LEU A 350 -15.14 -17.47 -11.07
N ALA A 351 -14.29 -16.51 -10.69
CA ALA A 351 -13.33 -16.62 -9.59
C ALA A 351 -12.87 -15.23 -9.13
N GLU A 352 -12.46 -15.13 -7.86
CA GLU A 352 -11.87 -13.92 -7.29
C GLU A 352 -10.56 -14.27 -6.59
N HIS A 353 -9.59 -13.37 -6.61
CA HIS A 353 -8.31 -13.55 -5.95
C HIS A 353 -7.80 -12.21 -5.43
N THR A 354 -7.07 -12.23 -4.31
CA THR A 354 -6.21 -11.10 -3.94
C THR A 354 -5.08 -11.01 -4.96
N LEU A 355 -4.74 -9.79 -5.39
CA LEU A 355 -3.62 -9.54 -6.29
C LEU A 355 -2.31 -9.92 -5.58
N VAL A 356 -1.51 -10.77 -6.23
CA VAL A 356 -0.22 -11.25 -5.71
C VAL A 356 0.94 -10.71 -6.53
N ALA A 357 2.16 -10.80 -5.99
CA ALA A 357 3.34 -10.22 -6.63
C ALA A 357 3.73 -10.97 -7.92
N PRO A 358 4.49 -10.33 -8.84
CA PRO A 358 5.01 -11.01 -10.02
C PRO A 358 5.77 -12.30 -9.68
N GLY A 359 5.43 -13.41 -10.35
CA GLY A 359 6.02 -14.73 -10.10
C GLY A 359 5.27 -15.58 -9.08
N GLU A 360 4.38 -14.99 -8.27
CA GLU A 360 3.58 -15.72 -7.29
C GLU A 360 2.36 -16.42 -7.92
N THR A 361 1.73 -17.29 -7.14
CA THR A 361 0.56 -18.06 -7.55
C THR A 361 -0.52 -18.00 -6.47
N SER A 362 -1.74 -17.61 -6.84
CA SER A 362 -2.92 -17.66 -5.98
C SER A 362 -3.80 -18.84 -6.40
N ILE A 363 -3.78 -19.91 -5.60
CA ILE A 363 -4.53 -21.15 -5.86
C ILE A 363 -5.68 -21.28 -4.85
N ARG A 364 -6.87 -21.58 -5.35
CA ARG A 364 -8.00 -22.05 -4.54
C ARG A 364 -8.21 -23.52 -4.81
N ASP A 365 -8.06 -24.36 -3.78
CA ASP A 365 -8.22 -25.81 -3.93
C ASP A 365 -9.62 -26.22 -4.40
N ALA A 366 -10.66 -25.45 -4.04
CA ALA A 366 -12.03 -25.65 -4.51
C ALA A 366 -12.19 -25.59 -6.05
N HIS A 367 -11.24 -24.98 -6.77
CA HIS A 367 -11.24 -24.99 -8.24
C HIS A 367 -10.82 -26.34 -8.84
N TYR A 368 -10.22 -27.21 -8.02
CA TYR A 368 -9.74 -28.52 -8.38
C TYR A 368 -10.60 -29.58 -7.69
N ALA A 369 -10.92 -30.67 -8.39
CA ALA A 369 -11.70 -31.76 -7.82
C ALA A 369 -10.93 -32.55 -6.74
N ASN A 370 -9.59 -32.52 -6.79
CA ASN A 370 -8.71 -33.23 -5.86
C ASN A 370 -7.63 -32.27 -5.37
N THR A 371 -7.32 -32.32 -4.08
CA THR A 371 -6.15 -31.65 -3.52
C THR A 371 -4.88 -32.30 -4.06
N ARG A 372 -3.87 -31.48 -4.36
CA ARG A 372 -2.57 -32.00 -4.76
C ARG A 372 -1.89 -32.56 -3.50
N PRO A 373 -1.47 -33.84 -3.48
CA PRO A 373 -0.74 -34.37 -2.33
C PRO A 373 0.61 -33.66 -2.18
N ASP A 374 1.03 -33.40 -0.93
CA ASP A 374 2.29 -32.71 -0.60
C ASP A 374 3.52 -33.36 -1.24
N ARG A 375 3.49 -34.68 -1.36
CA ARG A 375 4.51 -35.45 -2.08
C ARG A 375 3.87 -36.23 -3.23
N PRO A 376 4.44 -36.18 -4.45
CA PRO A 376 3.96 -37.00 -5.54
C PRO A 376 4.09 -38.49 -5.18
N HIS A 377 2.95 -39.15 -4.98
CA HIS A 377 2.89 -40.59 -4.75
C HIS A 377 3.08 -41.31 -6.08
N ARG A 378 4.24 -41.95 -6.27
CA ARG A 378 4.54 -42.77 -7.45
C ARG A 378 4.31 -44.24 -7.12
N ALA A 379 3.05 -44.61 -6.88
CA ALA A 379 2.69 -46.02 -6.72
C ALA A 379 3.10 -46.81 -7.97
N PRO A 380 3.60 -48.05 -7.82
CA PRO A 380 3.77 -48.95 -8.95
C PRO A 380 2.42 -49.14 -9.68
N ARG A 381 2.44 -49.08 -11.02
CA ARG A 381 1.25 -49.33 -11.85
C ARG A 381 1.51 -50.52 -12.75
N ALA A 382 0.89 -51.65 -12.44
CA ALA A 382 1.00 -52.85 -13.25
C ALA A 382 0.33 -52.67 -14.63
N LYS A 383 1.05 -53.06 -15.68
CA LYS A 383 0.61 -53.10 -17.07
C LYS A 383 0.54 -54.53 -17.59
N THR A 384 1.52 -55.37 -17.26
CA THR A 384 1.58 -56.76 -17.72
C THR A 384 0.83 -57.71 -16.77
N ALA A 385 0.49 -58.92 -17.25
CA ALA A 385 -0.16 -59.94 -16.42
C ALA A 385 0.72 -60.33 -15.22
N THR A 386 2.02 -60.51 -15.46
CA THR A 386 3.04 -60.82 -14.43
C THR A 386 3.12 -59.72 -13.36
N GLU A 387 3.10 -58.45 -13.75
CA GLU A 387 3.11 -57.34 -12.79
C GLU A 387 1.82 -57.30 -11.96
N LYS A 388 0.66 -57.56 -12.57
CA LYS A 388 -0.62 -57.60 -11.85
C LYS A 388 -0.65 -58.72 -10.83
N GLU A 389 -0.21 -59.92 -11.24
CA GLU A 389 -0.14 -61.08 -10.35
C GLU A 389 0.86 -60.88 -9.22
N PHE A 390 2.02 -60.27 -9.51
CA PHE A 390 3.01 -59.96 -8.49
C PHE A 390 2.51 -58.92 -7.48
N LEU A 391 1.91 -57.82 -7.95
CA LEU A 391 1.36 -56.80 -7.05
C LEU A 391 0.15 -57.29 -6.25
N ALA A 392 -0.59 -58.30 -6.74
CA ALA A 392 -1.66 -58.94 -5.98
C ALA A 392 -1.17 -59.69 -4.72
N LEU A 393 0.14 -59.91 -4.57
CA LEU A 393 0.74 -60.43 -3.33
C LEU A 393 0.72 -59.40 -2.18
N GLY A 394 0.40 -58.13 -2.47
CA GLY A 394 0.16 -57.09 -1.46
C GLY A 394 1.35 -56.17 -1.20
N PRO A 395 1.34 -55.43 -0.06
CA PRO A 395 2.27 -54.32 0.21
C PRO A 395 3.75 -54.70 0.18
N VAL A 396 4.09 -55.94 0.55
CA VAL A 396 5.48 -56.43 0.55
C VAL A 396 6.02 -56.55 -0.87
N ALA A 397 5.18 -56.95 -1.83
CA ALA A 397 5.56 -57.00 -3.24
C ALA A 397 5.75 -55.60 -3.82
N GLU A 398 4.92 -54.63 -3.45
CA GLU A 398 5.13 -53.22 -3.81
C GLU A 398 6.46 -52.69 -3.25
N ALA A 399 6.81 -53.04 -2.01
CA ALA A 399 8.06 -52.66 -1.36
C ALA A 399 9.27 -53.31 -2.05
N LEU A 400 9.19 -54.60 -2.41
CA LEU A 400 10.24 -55.27 -3.18
C LEU A 400 10.42 -54.63 -4.54
N LEU A 401 9.33 -54.39 -5.28
CA LEU A 401 9.36 -53.80 -6.61
C LEU A 401 9.99 -52.40 -6.59
N THR A 402 9.54 -51.56 -5.65
CA THR A 402 10.04 -50.20 -5.48
C THR A 402 11.50 -50.19 -5.04
N GLY A 403 11.87 -51.04 -4.08
CA GLY A 403 13.24 -51.17 -3.59
C GLY A 403 14.20 -51.71 -4.66
N ALA A 404 13.78 -52.72 -5.42
CA ALA A 404 14.56 -53.32 -6.50
C ALA A 404 14.78 -52.32 -7.66
N ALA A 405 13.74 -51.54 -8.01
CA ALA A 405 13.86 -50.47 -9.00
C ALA A 405 14.82 -49.36 -8.51
N ALA A 406 14.69 -48.94 -7.25
CA ALA A 406 15.59 -47.94 -6.65
C ALA A 406 17.05 -48.43 -6.56
N ALA A 407 17.27 -49.73 -6.39
CA ALA A 407 18.58 -50.36 -6.38
C ALA A 407 19.16 -50.66 -7.78
N GLY A 408 18.44 -50.32 -8.86
CA GLY A 408 18.92 -50.48 -10.23
C GLY A 408 18.98 -51.93 -10.73
N VAL A 409 18.11 -52.81 -10.22
CA VAL A 409 18.04 -54.20 -10.70
C VAL A 409 17.60 -54.22 -12.16
N SER A 410 18.49 -54.67 -13.04
CA SER A 410 18.19 -54.90 -14.45
C SER A 410 17.28 -56.11 -14.66
N ARG A 411 16.50 -56.12 -15.74
CA ARG A 411 15.57 -57.22 -16.09
C ARG A 411 14.52 -57.53 -15.01
N LEU A 412 14.05 -56.49 -14.31
CA LEU A 412 13.06 -56.59 -13.25
C LEU A 412 11.83 -57.43 -13.63
N GLY A 413 11.30 -57.26 -14.85
CA GLY A 413 10.14 -58.04 -15.32
C GLY A 413 10.39 -59.55 -15.35
N THR A 414 11.59 -59.98 -15.73
CA THR A 414 12.00 -61.40 -15.69
C THR A 414 12.13 -61.87 -14.24
N GLU A 415 12.77 -61.06 -13.38
CA GLU A 415 12.92 -61.37 -11.95
C GLU A 415 11.55 -61.53 -11.25
N LEU A 416 10.55 -60.71 -11.59
CA LEU A 416 9.19 -60.88 -11.06
C LEU A 416 8.56 -62.21 -11.48
N GLY A 417 8.73 -62.62 -12.73
CA GLY A 417 8.27 -63.91 -13.24
C GLY A 417 8.97 -65.09 -12.53
N ASP A 418 10.27 -64.97 -12.30
CA ASP A 418 11.06 -65.96 -11.56
C ASP A 418 10.63 -66.06 -10.09
N VAL A 419 10.23 -64.93 -9.48
CA VAL A 419 9.67 -64.93 -8.12
C VAL A 419 8.27 -65.56 -8.07
N LEU A 420 7.44 -65.33 -9.09
CA LEU A 420 6.12 -65.96 -9.18
C LEU A 420 6.21 -67.48 -9.43
N THR A 421 7.24 -67.97 -10.13
CA THR A 421 7.49 -69.42 -10.23
C THR A 421 7.89 -70.02 -8.88
N LEU A 422 8.60 -69.28 -8.02
CA LEU A 422 8.85 -69.72 -6.63
C LEU A 422 7.57 -69.82 -5.81
N LYS A 423 6.57 -68.97 -6.06
CA LYS A 423 5.23 -69.07 -5.45
C LYS A 423 4.59 -70.44 -5.73
N ALA A 424 4.68 -70.90 -6.99
CA ALA A 424 4.11 -72.18 -7.39
C ALA A 424 4.80 -73.37 -6.71
N ALA A 425 6.11 -73.26 -6.46
CA ALA A 425 6.89 -74.33 -5.83
C ALA A 425 6.79 -74.38 -4.28
N HIS A 426 6.68 -73.22 -3.61
CA HIS A 426 6.77 -73.12 -2.15
C HIS A 426 5.48 -72.67 -1.46
N GLY A 427 4.45 -72.27 -2.23
CA GLY A 427 3.20 -71.73 -1.72
C GLY A 427 3.30 -70.25 -1.34
N THR A 428 2.14 -69.60 -1.23
CA THR A 428 2.04 -68.14 -1.04
C THR A 428 2.57 -67.68 0.32
N ALA A 429 2.28 -68.40 1.41
CA ALA A 429 2.67 -67.99 2.76
C ALA A 429 4.20 -67.96 2.93
N ALA A 430 4.90 -69.02 2.50
CA ALA A 430 6.36 -69.08 2.57
C ALA A 430 7.01 -68.00 1.70
N LEU A 431 6.44 -67.73 0.52
CA LEU A 431 6.93 -66.67 -0.37
C LEU A 431 6.78 -65.29 0.28
N LEU A 432 5.64 -64.97 0.89
CA LEU A 432 5.45 -63.67 1.54
C LEU A 432 6.47 -63.43 2.65
N THR A 433 6.71 -64.42 3.52
CA THR A 433 7.75 -64.35 4.55
C THR A 433 9.14 -64.16 3.94
N ALA A 434 9.44 -64.84 2.83
CA ALA A 434 10.70 -64.68 2.12
C ALA A 434 10.85 -63.29 1.49
N LEU A 435 9.76 -62.72 0.97
CA LEU A 435 9.72 -61.37 0.41
C LEU A 435 9.92 -60.31 1.49
N GLU A 436 9.28 -60.44 2.65
CA GLU A 436 9.47 -59.53 3.79
C GLU A 436 10.93 -59.49 4.21
N ARG A 437 11.53 -60.68 4.34
CA ARG A 437 12.95 -60.82 4.66
C ARG A 437 13.83 -60.26 3.54
N ALA A 438 13.50 -60.52 2.29
CA ALA A 438 14.23 -59.99 1.14
C ALA A 438 14.23 -58.47 1.12
N VAL A 439 13.09 -57.83 1.39
CA VAL A 439 12.97 -56.37 1.52
C VAL A 439 13.80 -55.85 2.69
N ALA A 440 13.70 -56.48 3.87
CA ALA A 440 14.44 -56.09 5.07
C ALA A 440 15.97 -56.13 4.85
N PHE A 441 16.46 -57.15 4.15
CA PHE A 441 17.90 -57.33 3.86
C PHE A 441 18.34 -56.76 2.51
N ARG A 442 17.45 -56.04 1.81
CA ARG A 442 17.72 -55.45 0.49
C ARG A 442 18.20 -56.47 -0.55
N ARG A 443 17.66 -57.68 -0.51
CA ARG A 443 17.90 -58.78 -1.46
C ARG A 443 16.84 -58.76 -2.55
N TRP A 444 17.10 -58.02 -3.62
CA TRP A 444 16.07 -57.66 -4.60
C TRP A 444 15.85 -58.64 -5.75
N ARG A 445 16.72 -59.64 -5.93
CA ARG A 445 16.67 -60.61 -7.05
C ARG A 445 16.02 -61.93 -6.63
N ALA A 446 15.41 -62.62 -7.59
CA ALA A 446 14.78 -63.94 -7.42
C ALA A 446 15.74 -64.97 -6.82
N ALA A 447 17.03 -64.94 -7.20
CA ALA A 447 18.05 -65.81 -6.62
C ALA A 447 18.23 -65.58 -5.10
N GLY A 448 18.15 -64.33 -4.64
CA GLY A 448 18.21 -64.01 -3.22
C GLY A 448 16.99 -64.51 -2.45
N ILE A 449 15.80 -64.38 -3.05
CA ILE A 449 14.55 -64.89 -2.48
C ILE A 449 14.57 -66.43 -2.43
N ARG A 450 15.06 -67.09 -3.48
CA ARG A 450 15.26 -68.55 -3.50
C ARG A 450 16.20 -69.01 -2.39
N SER A 451 17.30 -68.31 -2.15
CA SER A 451 18.22 -68.61 -1.04
C SER A 451 17.54 -68.46 0.32
N ILE A 452 16.70 -67.44 0.49
CA ILE A 452 15.92 -67.24 1.73
C ILE A 452 14.92 -68.37 1.94
N LEU A 453 14.21 -68.80 0.88
CA LEU A 453 13.28 -69.94 0.93
C LEU A 453 14.00 -71.24 1.27
N ALA A 454 15.16 -71.49 0.68
CA ALA A 454 15.97 -72.69 0.92
C ALA A 454 16.49 -72.78 2.37
N ALA A 455 16.69 -71.65 3.04
CA ALA A 455 17.09 -71.62 4.44
C ALA A 455 15.97 -72.05 5.40
N ALA A 456 14.71 -72.15 4.94
CA ALA A 456 13.56 -72.66 5.68
C ALA A 456 13.38 -72.10 7.12
N GLY A 457 13.79 -70.85 7.36
CA GLY A 457 13.71 -70.21 8.69
C GLY A 457 14.91 -70.46 9.61
N ALA A 458 15.91 -71.24 9.20
CA ALA A 458 17.16 -71.42 9.95
C ALA A 458 18.08 -70.18 9.94
N ALA A 459 17.78 -69.18 9.11
CA ALA A 459 18.54 -67.94 9.04
C ALA A 459 18.14 -66.97 10.17
N PRO A 460 19.09 -66.40 10.92
CA PRO A 460 18.80 -65.57 12.09
C PRO A 460 17.91 -64.37 11.74
N THR A 461 16.88 -64.11 12.54
CA THR A 461 16.00 -62.94 12.37
C THR A 461 16.72 -61.67 12.85
N PRO A 462 16.78 -60.60 12.02
CA PRO A 462 17.40 -59.36 12.45
C PRO A 462 16.60 -58.76 13.61
N ARG A 463 17.31 -58.39 14.67
CA ARG A 463 16.76 -57.74 15.87
C ARG A 463 17.19 -56.27 15.88
N PRO A 464 16.38 -55.34 16.41
CA PRO A 464 16.79 -53.96 16.60
C PRO A 464 18.07 -53.88 17.44
N ALA A 465 18.83 -52.80 17.29
CA ALA A 465 19.99 -52.56 18.16
C ALA A 465 19.56 -52.53 19.63
N GLY A 466 20.21 -53.35 20.47
CA GLY A 466 19.94 -53.43 21.92
C GLY A 466 19.18 -54.68 22.38
N GLU A 467 18.67 -55.52 21.47
CA GLU A 467 18.07 -56.81 21.84
C GLU A 467 19.08 -57.98 21.76
N ALA A 468 18.99 -58.92 22.71
CA ALA A 468 19.89 -60.06 22.77
C ALA A 468 19.69 -61.01 21.58
N LEU A 469 20.77 -61.31 20.85
CA LEU A 469 20.79 -62.27 19.76
C LEU A 469 21.00 -63.68 20.33
N VAL A 470 19.93 -64.45 20.50
CA VAL A 470 20.02 -65.85 20.92
C VAL A 470 20.29 -66.72 19.68
N LEU A 471 21.52 -67.21 19.56
CA LEU A 471 21.93 -68.14 18.50
C LEU A 471 22.12 -69.54 19.10
N THR A 472 21.50 -70.55 18.49
CA THR A 472 21.86 -71.95 18.71
C THR A 472 23.13 -72.23 17.93
N LEU A 473 24.29 -72.11 18.58
CA LEU A 473 25.56 -72.51 17.98
C LEU A 473 25.65 -74.04 17.96
N PRO A 474 26.10 -74.65 16.85
CA PRO A 474 26.33 -76.10 16.81
C PRO A 474 27.38 -76.47 17.86
N THR A 475 27.06 -77.45 18.70
CA THR A 475 27.98 -77.98 19.70
C THR A 475 28.99 -78.86 18.98
N VAL A 476 30.22 -78.37 18.83
CA VAL A 476 31.32 -79.17 18.29
C VAL A 476 31.90 -80.00 19.44
N PRO A 477 32.06 -81.33 19.31
CA PRO A 477 32.74 -82.11 20.33
C PRO A 477 34.18 -81.61 20.48
N THR A 478 34.52 -81.08 21.65
CA THR A 478 35.88 -80.63 21.97
C THR A 478 36.68 -81.81 22.52
N ARG A 479 37.82 -82.13 21.90
CA ARG A 479 38.77 -83.09 22.48
C ARG A 479 39.51 -82.48 23.67
N PRO A 480 39.75 -83.23 24.76
CA PRO A 480 40.56 -82.75 25.86
C PRO A 480 42.01 -82.48 25.41
N LEU A 481 42.66 -81.48 26.01
CA LEU A 481 44.03 -81.08 25.65
C LEU A 481 45.07 -82.20 25.85
N SER A 482 44.76 -83.19 26.70
CA SER A 482 45.57 -84.40 26.89
C SER A 482 45.75 -85.21 25.60
N ASP A 483 44.77 -85.17 24.69
CA ASP A 483 44.82 -85.91 23.42
C ASP A 483 45.83 -85.29 22.43
N TYR A 484 46.35 -84.10 22.75
CA TYR A 484 47.38 -83.40 22.00
C TYR A 484 48.73 -83.39 22.73
N ALA A 485 48.85 -84.09 23.86
CA ALA A 485 50.10 -84.16 24.59
C ALA A 485 51.14 -84.93 23.76
N ILE A 486 52.29 -84.31 23.50
CA ILE A 486 53.41 -84.90 22.76
C ILE A 486 54.37 -85.53 23.76
N ASN A 487 54.80 -86.76 23.51
CA ASN A 487 55.81 -87.43 24.32
C ASN A 487 57.17 -86.72 24.14
N PRO A 488 57.74 -86.14 25.21
CA PRO A 488 58.96 -85.34 25.09
C PRO A 488 60.21 -86.14 24.72
N THR A 489 60.14 -87.48 24.74
CA THR A 489 61.29 -88.35 24.40
C THR A 489 61.20 -88.94 23.00
N THR A 490 60.00 -89.14 22.45
CA THR A 490 59.80 -89.74 21.11
C THR A 490 59.20 -88.79 20.08
N GLY A 491 58.65 -87.63 20.49
CA GLY A 491 58.07 -86.63 19.59
C GLY A 491 56.69 -86.99 19.02
N GLU A 492 56.08 -88.10 19.44
CA GLU A 492 54.77 -88.56 18.98
C GLU A 492 53.65 -88.16 19.96
N VAL A 493 52.43 -87.94 19.45
CA VAL A 493 51.24 -87.62 20.26
C VAL A 493 50.79 -88.87 21.03
N ILE A 494 50.58 -88.73 22.34
CA ILE A 494 50.40 -89.83 23.31
C ILE A 494 49.00 -90.49 23.23
N GLY A 495 48.07 -89.94 22.44
CA GLY A 495 46.71 -90.46 22.30
C GLY A 495 46.57 -91.54 21.22
N GLU A 496 46.05 -92.72 21.59
CA GLU A 496 45.59 -93.73 20.64
C GLU A 496 44.53 -93.15 19.69
N VAL A 497 44.74 -93.31 18.39
CA VAL A 497 43.72 -93.05 17.37
C VAL A 497 42.76 -94.24 17.36
N THR A 498 41.70 -94.18 18.17
CA THR A 498 40.49 -94.99 17.90
C THR A 498 39.60 -94.20 16.94
N PRO A 499 39.09 -94.81 15.85
CA PRO A 499 38.32 -94.12 14.81
C PRO A 499 36.99 -93.52 15.30
#